data_AF-A0AAW5SUY1-F1
#
_entry.id   AF-A0AAW5SUY1-F1
#
_cell.length_a   1.000
_cell.length_b   1.000
_cell.length_c   1.000
_cell.angle_alpha   90.00
_cell.angle_beta   90.00
_cell.angle_gamma   90.00
#
_symmetry.space_group_name_H-M   'P 1'
#
loop_
_entity.id
_entity.type
_entity.pdbx_description
1 polymer ?
#
loop_
_entity_poly.entity_id
_entity_poly.type
_entity_poly.pdbx_seq_one_letter_code
_entity_poly.pdbx_strand_id
1 'polypeptide(L)'
;MSISRRTVLRAALAAPAALTVGAGVQSAATAPAAAAPLGILLDYAAGVLKASDIRAAGALGAIRYVSDRRPGGAWMLGKPIQLAEARDLYQSGLKIVSCYQYGKKDTADWLGGQNAGVAHAKRGWELHVAAGGSQGAPIYASIDDNPSYEQYKQLVAPYLRGWESVLGRQRVGVYANSKTIEWAIQDGIGTYFWQHNWGSPGKLAHPAAHLHQVEIDERSVAGIGVDVNHILKPQFGQWD
;
A
#
# COMPACT_ATOMS: atom_id res chain seq x y z
N MET A 1 -31.53 20.53 51.20
CA MET A 1 -32.92 20.65 50.73
C MET A 1 -32.92 20.64 49.21
N SER A 2 -33.63 19.69 48.61
CA SER A 2 -33.73 19.43 47.17
C SER A 2 -34.65 20.41 46.46
N ILE A 3 -34.37 20.72 45.20
CA ILE A 3 -35.42 21.10 44.25
C ILE A 3 -35.24 20.33 42.94
N SER A 4 -36.33 19.71 42.52
CA SER A 4 -36.50 18.66 41.52
C SER A 4 -36.79 19.18 40.12
N ARG A 5 -36.49 18.32 39.14
CA ARG A 5 -36.92 18.32 37.74
C ARG A 5 -38.45 18.41 37.60
N ARG A 6 -38.90 19.05 36.50
CA ARG A 6 -40.25 19.05 35.85
C ARG A 6 -41.16 20.25 36.09
N THR A 7 -40.96 21.31 35.32
CA THR A 7 -41.98 22.17 34.66
C THR A 7 -41.16 22.99 33.67
N VAL A 8 -41.44 23.20 32.39
CA VAL A 8 -42.60 23.71 31.67
C VAL A 8 -42.23 23.44 30.18
N LEU A 9 -43.04 22.88 29.29
CA LEU A 9 -43.99 23.62 28.47
C LEU A 9 -44.76 22.63 27.58
N ARG A 10 -46.06 22.51 27.82
CA ARG A 10 -47.05 22.06 26.85
C ARG A 10 -47.58 23.30 26.11
N ALA A 11 -47.62 23.18 24.79
CA ALA A 11 -48.58 23.68 23.81
C ALA A 11 -49.22 25.08 23.97
N ALA A 12 -49.06 25.92 22.93
CA ALA A 12 -50.06 26.89 22.52
C ALA A 12 -50.13 26.97 20.97
N LEU A 13 -51.35 26.87 20.44
CA LEU A 13 -51.76 26.99 19.04
C LEU A 13 -52.10 28.46 18.70
N ALA A 14 -51.71 28.96 17.51
CA ALA A 14 -52.47 29.91 16.67
C ALA A 14 -51.69 30.24 15.36
N ALA A 15 -52.37 30.23 14.21
CA ALA A 15 -51.88 30.46 12.84
C ALA A 15 -51.98 31.97 12.42
N PRO A 16 -51.77 32.41 11.14
CA PRO A 16 -50.98 31.92 9.99
C PRO A 16 -50.03 33.01 9.37
N ALA A 17 -49.23 32.59 8.38
CA ALA A 17 -48.60 33.39 7.29
C ALA A 17 -47.43 34.35 7.59
N ALA A 18 -46.22 33.95 7.18
CA ALA A 18 -45.29 34.77 6.39
C ALA A 18 -44.14 33.89 5.87
N LEU A 19 -43.87 33.97 4.56
CA LEU A 19 -42.71 33.35 3.93
C LEU A 19 -41.41 33.84 4.58
N THR A 20 -40.59 32.92 5.08
CA THR A 20 -39.15 33.15 5.24
C THR A 20 -38.37 31.97 4.70
N VAL A 21 -37.35 32.33 3.92
CA VAL A 21 -36.50 31.49 3.09
C VAL A 21 -35.84 30.39 3.92
N GLY A 22 -35.85 29.17 3.39
CA GLY A 22 -35.31 27.98 4.04
C GLY A 22 -33.88 28.17 4.51
N ALA A 23 -33.68 28.08 5.82
CA ALA A 23 -32.38 27.78 6.39
C ALA A 23 -32.04 26.34 5.99
N GLY A 24 -31.28 26.21 4.91
CA GLY A 24 -30.66 24.95 4.54
C GLY A 24 -29.83 24.45 5.71
N VAL A 25 -30.27 23.37 6.33
CA VAL A 25 -29.46 22.59 7.25
C VAL A 25 -28.27 22.10 6.41
N GLN A 26 -27.14 22.79 6.54
CA GLN A 26 -25.87 22.29 6.03
C GLN A 26 -25.62 20.98 6.77
N SER A 27 -25.97 19.88 6.11
CA SER A 27 -25.50 18.56 6.49
C SER A 27 -23.99 18.61 6.26
N ALA A 28 -23.24 19.03 7.28
CA ALA A 28 -21.81 18.82 7.33
C ALA A 28 -21.64 17.30 7.26
N ALA A 29 -21.39 16.79 6.06
CA ALA A 29 -20.97 15.42 5.86
C ALA A 29 -19.66 15.30 6.63
N THR A 30 -19.74 14.78 7.85
CA THR A 30 -18.59 14.32 8.59
C THR A 30 -17.91 13.30 7.71
N ALA A 31 -16.75 13.65 7.16
CA ALA A 31 -15.92 12.69 6.46
C ALA A 31 -15.76 11.49 7.39
N PRO A 32 -16.06 10.26 6.93
CA PRO A 32 -15.91 9.09 7.79
C PRO A 32 -14.48 9.06 8.29
N ALA A 33 -14.31 9.06 9.61
CA ALA A 33 -13.01 8.91 10.23
C ALA A 33 -12.41 7.61 9.71
N ALA A 34 -11.26 7.69 9.05
CA ALA A 34 -10.55 6.50 8.60
C ALA A 34 -10.25 5.62 9.82
N ALA A 35 -10.57 4.33 9.73
CA ALA A 35 -10.23 3.40 10.79
C ALA A 35 -8.71 3.42 11.04
N ALA A 36 -8.32 3.27 12.30
CA ALA A 36 -6.90 3.17 12.65
C ALA A 36 -6.25 1.99 11.91
N PRO A 37 -4.97 2.10 11.49
CA PRO A 37 -4.28 1.01 10.82
C PRO A 37 -4.17 -0.23 11.74
N LEU A 38 -4.15 -1.41 11.14
CA LEU A 38 -4.00 -2.69 11.86
C LEU A 38 -2.57 -2.93 12.37
N GLY A 39 -1.66 -2.02 12.05
CA GLY A 39 -0.23 -2.06 12.37
C GLY A 39 0.57 -1.39 11.27
N ILE A 40 1.90 -1.37 11.44
CA ILE A 40 2.83 -0.85 10.45
C ILE A 40 3.78 -1.94 9.93
N LEU A 41 4.18 -1.81 8.67
CA LEU A 41 5.28 -2.53 8.04
C LEU A 41 6.35 -1.52 7.61
N LEU A 42 7.60 -1.92 7.67
CA LEU A 42 8.71 -1.13 7.11
C LEU A 42 9.08 -1.61 5.73
N ASP A 43 9.45 -0.71 4.83
CA ASP A 43 10.17 -1.07 3.61
C ASP A 43 11.48 -0.29 3.52
N TYR A 44 12.53 -0.92 3.00
CA TYR A 44 13.89 -0.40 3.06
C TYR A 44 14.80 -1.07 2.04
N ALA A 45 15.73 -0.29 1.47
CA ALA A 45 16.62 -0.76 0.42
C ALA A 45 18.11 -0.67 0.78
N ALA A 46 18.52 0.25 1.66
CA ALA A 46 19.93 0.55 1.91
C ALA A 46 20.70 -0.55 2.68
N GLY A 47 19.99 -1.45 3.36
CA GLY A 47 20.59 -2.48 4.21
C GLY A 47 19.60 -3.57 4.60
N VAL A 48 20.05 -4.45 5.49
CA VAL A 48 19.25 -5.54 6.07
C VAL A 48 19.11 -5.26 7.57
N LEU A 49 17.86 -5.15 8.03
CA LEU A 49 17.55 -4.98 9.45
C LEU A 49 17.42 -6.34 10.14
N LYS A 50 17.79 -6.39 11.42
CA LYS A 50 17.45 -7.55 12.26
C LYS A 50 15.98 -7.47 12.65
N ALA A 51 15.36 -8.62 12.86
CA ALA A 51 14.00 -8.70 13.37
C ALA A 51 13.81 -7.95 14.71
N SER A 52 14.81 -7.98 15.59
CA SER A 52 14.80 -7.23 16.84
C SER A 52 14.66 -5.73 16.64
N ASP A 53 15.32 -5.18 15.61
CA ASP A 53 15.32 -3.74 15.33
C ASP A 53 13.97 -3.31 14.74
N ILE A 54 13.40 -4.12 13.85
CA ILE A 54 12.05 -3.89 13.29
C ILE A 54 11.00 -3.90 14.41
N ARG A 55 11.09 -4.86 15.34
CA ARG A 55 10.19 -4.94 16.49
C ARG A 55 10.37 -3.75 17.44
N ALA A 56 11.61 -3.35 17.72
CA ALA A 56 11.90 -2.20 18.57
C ALA A 56 11.39 -0.89 17.96
N ALA A 57 11.32 -0.79 16.63
CA ALA A 57 10.70 0.31 15.90
C ALA A 57 9.15 0.27 15.92
N GLY A 58 8.54 -0.71 16.58
CA GLY A 58 7.09 -0.86 16.69
C GLY A 58 6.40 -1.44 15.45
N ALA A 59 7.17 -1.99 14.51
CA ALA A 59 6.62 -2.59 13.29
C ALA A 59 6.25 -4.06 13.49
N LEU A 60 5.19 -4.49 12.80
CA LEU A 60 4.72 -5.88 12.79
C LEU A 60 5.46 -6.75 11.77
N GLY A 61 6.31 -6.14 10.96
CA GLY A 61 7.01 -6.82 9.89
C GLY A 61 7.56 -5.86 8.84
N ALA A 62 7.86 -6.41 7.66
CA ALA A 62 8.45 -5.66 6.57
C ALA A 62 7.93 -6.08 5.19
N ILE A 63 7.88 -5.09 4.29
CA ILE A 63 7.70 -5.28 2.86
C ILE A 63 9.10 -5.30 2.23
N ARG A 64 9.45 -6.39 1.56
CA ARG A 64 10.83 -6.72 1.20
C ARG A 64 10.99 -7.00 -0.29
N TYR A 65 12.09 -6.50 -0.83
CA TYR A 65 12.36 -6.53 -2.27
C TYR A 65 12.81 -7.90 -2.73
N VAL A 66 12.03 -8.51 -3.62
CA VAL A 66 12.42 -9.68 -4.41
C VAL A 66 12.94 -9.23 -5.78
N SER A 67 13.87 -8.26 -5.78
CA SER A 67 14.44 -7.65 -6.99
C SER A 67 15.95 -7.50 -6.87
N ASP A 68 16.64 -7.51 -8.00
CA ASP A 68 18.07 -7.21 -8.07
C ASP A 68 18.37 -5.72 -7.86
N ARG A 69 19.65 -5.43 -7.64
CA ARG A 69 20.19 -4.07 -7.64
C ARG A 69 20.43 -3.62 -9.09
N ARG A 70 19.78 -2.53 -9.51
CA ARG A 70 20.01 -1.89 -10.81
C ARG A 70 21.41 -1.26 -10.91
N PRO A 71 21.89 -0.90 -12.13
CA PRO A 71 23.07 -0.05 -12.31
C PRO A 71 23.01 1.23 -11.47
N GLY A 72 24.13 1.61 -10.85
CA GLY A 72 24.21 2.72 -9.89
C GLY A 72 23.54 2.42 -8.53
N GLY A 73 22.98 1.23 -8.35
CA GLY A 73 22.24 0.78 -7.18
C GLY A 73 22.99 -0.14 -6.24
N ALA A 74 24.32 -0.21 -6.32
CA ALA A 74 25.14 -1.14 -5.53
C ALA A 74 24.94 -0.96 -4.00
N TRP A 75 24.61 0.26 -3.57
CA TRP A 75 24.31 0.64 -2.18
C TRP A 75 23.01 0.04 -1.64
N MET A 76 22.11 -0.47 -2.50
CA MET A 76 20.85 -1.07 -2.07
C MET A 76 21.06 -2.49 -1.53
N LEU A 77 21.81 -2.61 -0.43
CA LEU A 77 22.19 -3.89 0.17
C LEU A 77 21.00 -4.71 0.68
N GLY A 78 19.83 -4.09 0.85
CA GLY A 78 18.56 -4.76 1.15
C GLY A 78 17.86 -5.37 -0.07
N LYS A 79 18.50 -5.41 -1.24
CA LYS A 79 17.96 -6.00 -2.48
C LYS A 79 18.86 -7.13 -3.02
N PRO A 80 18.35 -8.36 -3.21
CA PRO A 80 17.05 -8.87 -2.76
C PRO A 80 17.11 -9.37 -1.29
N ILE A 81 15.94 -9.54 -0.67
CA ILE A 81 15.79 -10.33 0.56
C ILE A 81 16.41 -11.71 0.36
N GLN A 82 17.13 -12.19 1.38
CA GLN A 82 17.76 -13.51 1.38
C GLN A 82 17.05 -14.46 2.35
N LEU A 83 17.21 -15.76 2.15
CA LEU A 83 16.63 -16.79 3.02
C LEU A 83 17.00 -16.60 4.51
N ALA A 84 18.22 -16.13 4.80
CA ALA A 84 18.64 -15.87 6.17
C ALA A 84 17.84 -14.73 6.83
N GLU A 85 17.61 -13.62 6.11
CA GLU A 85 16.77 -12.51 6.58
C GLU A 85 15.32 -13.00 6.76
N ALA A 86 14.76 -13.71 5.78
CA ALA A 86 13.39 -14.21 5.86
C ALA A 86 13.17 -15.14 7.08
N ARG A 87 14.15 -16.01 7.38
CA ARG A 87 14.10 -16.89 8.56
C ARG A 87 14.16 -16.10 9.87
N ASP A 88 15.01 -15.08 9.97
CA ASP A 88 15.10 -14.23 11.16
C ASP A 88 13.76 -13.53 11.44
N LEU A 89 13.16 -12.94 10.41
CA LEU A 89 11.84 -12.29 10.50
C LEU A 89 10.76 -13.29 10.92
N TYR A 90 10.66 -14.43 10.24
CA TYR A 90 9.63 -15.44 10.49
C TYR A 90 9.74 -16.06 11.89
N GLN A 91 10.95 -16.46 12.32
CA GLN A 91 11.17 -17.03 13.65
C GLN A 91 10.89 -16.01 14.76
N SER A 92 11.04 -14.73 14.46
CA SER A 92 10.66 -13.63 15.34
C SER A 92 9.19 -13.23 15.20
N GLY A 93 8.34 -14.02 14.55
CA GLY A 93 6.91 -13.75 14.41
C GLY A 93 6.57 -12.45 13.67
N LEU A 94 7.49 -11.93 12.86
CA LEU A 94 7.28 -10.75 12.03
C LEU A 94 6.70 -11.15 10.67
N LYS A 95 5.80 -10.30 10.16
CA LYS A 95 5.18 -10.49 8.85
C LYS A 95 6.14 -10.09 7.72
N ILE A 96 6.10 -10.87 6.64
CA ILE A 96 6.90 -10.64 5.44
C ILE A 96 5.95 -10.49 4.27
N VAL A 97 6.12 -9.42 3.49
CA VAL A 97 5.40 -9.17 2.24
C VAL A 97 6.42 -8.96 1.12
N SER A 98 6.20 -9.53 -0.06
CA SER A 98 7.11 -9.34 -1.20
C SER A 98 6.70 -8.16 -2.07
N CYS A 99 7.65 -7.30 -2.42
CA CYS A 99 7.50 -6.29 -3.48
C CYS A 99 8.60 -6.42 -4.53
N TYR A 100 8.34 -5.90 -5.73
CA TYR A 100 9.29 -5.90 -6.82
C TYR A 100 9.45 -4.50 -7.42
N GLN A 101 10.69 -4.01 -7.39
CA GLN A 101 11.13 -2.84 -8.12
C GLN A 101 12.62 -2.97 -8.44
N TYR A 102 12.94 -3.00 -9.73
CA TYR A 102 14.33 -3.00 -10.21
C TYR A 102 14.76 -1.58 -10.59
N GLY A 103 14.13 -1.03 -11.62
CA GLY A 103 14.41 0.29 -12.19
C GLY A 103 13.74 1.45 -11.45
N LYS A 104 13.95 2.66 -11.96
CA LYS A 104 13.34 3.90 -11.46
C LYS A 104 13.35 5.00 -12.53
N LYS A 105 12.33 5.87 -12.56
CA LYS A 105 12.20 7.00 -13.50
C LYS A 105 12.36 6.54 -14.96
N ASP A 106 13.39 7.01 -15.67
CA ASP A 106 13.66 6.69 -17.08
C ASP A 106 13.95 5.20 -17.33
N THR A 107 14.16 4.42 -16.27
CA THR A 107 14.34 2.97 -16.31
C THR A 107 13.23 2.22 -15.60
N ALA A 108 12.09 2.87 -15.31
CA ALA A 108 11.00 2.24 -14.58
C ALA A 108 10.52 0.95 -15.30
N ASP A 109 10.30 -0.10 -14.51
CA ASP A 109 10.08 -1.46 -14.99
C ASP A 109 8.89 -1.56 -15.98
N TRP A 110 7.88 -0.72 -15.76
CA TRP A 110 6.65 -0.69 -16.56
C TRP A 110 6.80 -0.04 -17.93
N LEU A 111 7.88 0.69 -18.21
CA LEU A 111 8.11 1.36 -19.50
C LEU A 111 8.23 0.38 -20.68
N GLY A 112 8.66 -0.86 -20.42
CA GLY A 112 8.74 -1.90 -21.46
C GLY A 112 7.44 -2.67 -21.68
N GLY A 113 6.32 -2.25 -21.06
CA GLY A 113 5.01 -2.87 -21.23
C GLY A 113 4.99 -4.36 -20.88
N GLN A 114 4.21 -5.13 -21.64
CA GLN A 114 3.96 -6.55 -21.33
C GLN A 114 5.21 -7.42 -21.29
N ASN A 115 6.13 -7.26 -22.24
CA ASN A 115 7.36 -8.07 -22.30
C ASN A 115 8.25 -7.83 -21.07
N ALA A 116 8.37 -6.56 -20.63
CA ALA A 116 9.05 -6.24 -19.39
C ALA A 116 8.31 -6.84 -18.19
N GLY A 117 6.97 -6.78 -18.18
CA GLY A 117 6.14 -7.40 -17.14
C GLY A 117 6.43 -8.89 -16.96
N VAL A 118 6.49 -9.64 -18.06
CA VAL A 118 6.83 -11.08 -18.03
C VAL A 118 8.24 -11.31 -17.50
N ALA A 119 9.23 -10.54 -17.95
CA ALA A 119 10.62 -10.68 -17.53
C ALA A 119 10.79 -10.38 -16.03
N HIS A 120 10.23 -9.27 -15.56
CA HIS A 120 10.30 -8.86 -14.16
C HIS A 120 9.51 -9.81 -13.25
N ALA A 121 8.35 -10.30 -13.67
CA ALA A 121 7.58 -11.27 -12.90
C ALA A 121 8.32 -12.61 -12.74
N LYS A 122 8.96 -13.11 -13.81
CA LYS A 122 9.79 -14.32 -13.74
C LYS A 122 10.94 -14.14 -12.75
N ARG A 123 11.67 -13.02 -12.84
CA ARG A 123 12.79 -12.73 -11.94
C ARG A 123 12.33 -12.54 -10.50
N GLY A 124 11.23 -11.82 -10.30
CA GLY A 124 10.64 -11.61 -8.98
C GLY A 124 10.22 -12.91 -8.32
N TRP A 125 9.62 -13.83 -9.09
CA TRP A 125 9.24 -15.14 -8.60
C TRP A 125 10.44 -16.00 -8.21
N GLU A 126 11.48 -16.01 -9.04
CA GLU A 126 12.73 -16.71 -8.74
C GLU A 126 13.32 -16.25 -7.40
N LEU A 127 13.41 -14.94 -7.21
CA LEU A 127 13.96 -14.34 -5.98
C LEU A 127 13.04 -14.56 -4.77
N HIS A 128 11.72 -14.49 -4.96
CA HIS A 128 10.74 -14.81 -3.93
C HIS A 128 10.89 -16.25 -3.43
N VAL A 129 10.96 -17.22 -4.35
CA VAL A 129 11.16 -18.64 -4.01
C VAL A 129 12.53 -18.86 -3.36
N ALA A 130 13.59 -18.24 -3.89
CA ALA A 130 14.93 -18.35 -3.31
C ALA A 130 15.03 -17.83 -1.86
N ALA A 131 14.22 -16.82 -1.51
CA ALA A 131 14.12 -16.30 -0.15
C ALA A 131 13.22 -17.16 0.78
N GLY A 132 12.62 -18.25 0.28
CA GLY A 132 11.70 -19.09 1.04
C GLY A 132 10.25 -18.60 1.03
N GLY A 133 9.87 -17.78 0.04
CA GLY A 133 8.54 -17.22 -0.12
C GLY A 133 7.44 -18.26 -0.29
N SER A 134 6.29 -17.99 0.32
CA SER A 134 5.12 -18.86 0.26
C SER A 134 4.50 -18.88 -1.14
N GLN A 135 4.22 -20.08 -1.65
CA GLN A 135 3.65 -20.29 -2.99
C GLN A 135 2.28 -19.60 -3.21
N GLY A 136 1.57 -19.31 -2.12
CA GLY A 136 0.29 -18.59 -2.13
C GLY A 136 0.41 -17.07 -1.96
N ALA A 137 1.58 -16.56 -1.57
CA ALA A 137 1.76 -15.13 -1.32
C ALA A 137 1.89 -14.32 -2.62
N PRO A 138 1.34 -13.10 -2.67
CA PRO A 138 1.49 -12.22 -3.82
C PRO A 138 2.86 -11.53 -3.84
N ILE A 139 3.21 -11.00 -5.00
CA ILE A 139 4.29 -10.01 -5.15
C ILE A 139 3.68 -8.69 -5.61
N TYR A 140 3.95 -7.62 -4.88
CA TYR A 140 3.56 -6.26 -5.26
C TYR A 140 4.51 -5.71 -6.33
N ALA A 141 4.07 -5.70 -7.58
CA ALA A 141 4.80 -5.07 -8.69
C ALA A 141 4.71 -3.54 -8.58
N SER A 142 5.85 -2.85 -8.62
CA SER A 142 5.91 -1.41 -8.39
C SER A 142 5.69 -0.59 -9.66
N ILE A 143 4.73 0.33 -9.57
CA ILE A 143 4.57 1.50 -10.42
C ILE A 143 4.99 2.72 -9.58
N ASP A 144 6.31 2.90 -9.39
CA ASP A 144 6.92 3.97 -8.57
C ASP A 144 6.88 5.34 -9.28
N ASP A 145 5.70 5.70 -9.79
CA ASP A 145 5.46 6.86 -10.64
C ASP A 145 4.03 7.42 -10.48
N ASN A 146 3.81 8.63 -11.01
CA ASN A 146 2.49 9.22 -11.19
C ASN A 146 2.10 9.22 -12.68
N PRO A 147 1.76 8.06 -13.27
CA PRO A 147 1.48 7.97 -14.69
C PRO A 147 0.22 8.76 -15.09
N SER A 148 0.21 9.28 -16.31
CA SER A 148 -1.03 9.72 -16.96
C SER A 148 -1.93 8.51 -17.26
N TYR A 149 -3.21 8.74 -17.50
CA TYR A 149 -4.11 7.67 -17.92
C TYR A 149 -3.70 7.04 -19.26
N GLU A 150 -3.07 7.81 -20.15
CA GLU A 150 -2.53 7.30 -21.41
C GLU A 150 -1.35 6.35 -21.17
N GLN A 151 -0.38 6.74 -20.34
CA GLN A 151 0.72 5.86 -19.92
C GLN A 151 0.19 4.61 -19.23
N TYR A 152 -0.87 4.75 -18.43
CA TYR A 152 -1.52 3.61 -17.81
C TYR A 152 -2.02 2.61 -18.87
N LYS A 153 -2.84 3.06 -19.82
CA LYS A 153 -3.41 2.19 -20.86
C LYS A 153 -2.36 1.57 -21.78
N GLN A 154 -1.36 2.35 -22.16
CA GLN A 154 -0.36 1.93 -23.16
C GLN A 154 0.76 1.07 -22.57
N LEU A 155 1.13 1.30 -21.30
CA LEU A 155 2.35 0.73 -20.72
C LEU A 155 2.08 0.00 -19.40
N VAL A 156 1.46 0.66 -18.41
CA VAL A 156 1.27 0.08 -17.06
C VAL A 156 0.34 -1.12 -17.08
N ALA A 157 -0.84 -1.01 -17.69
CA ALA A 157 -1.80 -2.10 -17.75
C ALA A 157 -1.24 -3.32 -18.50
N PRO A 158 -0.61 -3.18 -19.70
CA PRO A 158 0.08 -4.30 -20.34
C PRO A 158 1.20 -4.90 -19.48
N TYR A 159 2.00 -4.07 -18.80
CA TYR A 159 3.03 -4.54 -17.87
C TYR A 159 2.46 -5.41 -16.76
N LEU A 160 1.40 -4.95 -16.08
CA LEU A 160 0.73 -5.71 -15.03
C LEU A 160 0.06 -6.99 -15.55
N ARG A 161 -0.52 -6.98 -16.76
CA ARG A 161 -0.99 -8.21 -17.42
C ARG A 161 0.15 -9.19 -17.71
N GLY A 162 1.34 -8.68 -18.02
CA GLY A 162 2.56 -9.48 -18.10
C GLY A 162 2.85 -10.22 -16.80
N TRP A 163 2.73 -9.53 -15.65
CA TRP A 163 2.82 -10.15 -14.33
C TRP A 163 1.78 -11.25 -14.09
N GLU A 164 0.51 -10.97 -14.41
CA GLU A 164 -0.57 -11.94 -14.25
C GLU A 164 -0.39 -13.19 -15.12
N SER A 165 0.18 -13.04 -16.31
CA SER A 165 0.46 -14.18 -17.19
C SER A 165 1.49 -15.16 -16.63
N VAL A 166 2.34 -14.71 -15.70
CA VAL A 166 3.37 -15.54 -15.05
C VAL A 166 2.89 -16.07 -13.70
N LEU A 167 2.31 -15.21 -12.86
CA LEU A 167 1.96 -15.57 -11.48
C LEU A 167 0.50 -15.97 -11.29
N GLY A 168 -0.37 -15.65 -12.24
CA GLY A 168 -1.81 -15.63 -12.04
C GLY A 168 -2.23 -14.37 -11.27
N ARG A 169 -3.38 -13.81 -11.65
CA ARG A 169 -3.94 -12.57 -11.07
C ARG A 169 -4.02 -12.57 -9.54
N GLN A 170 -4.31 -13.71 -8.93
CA GLN A 170 -4.42 -13.88 -7.49
C GLN A 170 -3.11 -13.62 -6.72
N ARG A 171 -1.95 -13.70 -7.39
CA ARG A 171 -0.63 -13.44 -6.80
C ARG A 171 -0.01 -12.12 -7.25
N VAL A 172 -0.77 -11.28 -7.96
CA VAL A 172 -0.29 -9.96 -8.38
C VAL A 172 -0.81 -8.90 -7.43
N GLY A 173 0.11 -8.29 -6.70
CA GLY A 173 -0.09 -7.02 -6.03
C GLY A 173 0.37 -5.85 -6.90
N VAL A 174 -0.19 -4.67 -6.68
CA VAL A 174 0.19 -3.43 -7.38
C VAL A 174 0.57 -2.39 -6.34
N TYR A 175 1.83 -1.94 -6.36
CA TYR A 175 2.25 -0.73 -5.66
C TYR A 175 2.08 0.47 -6.59
N ALA A 176 1.15 1.38 -6.28
CA ALA A 176 0.88 2.55 -7.12
C ALA A 176 0.11 3.64 -6.35
N ASN A 177 -0.07 4.82 -6.96
CA ASN A 177 -0.97 5.85 -6.41
C ASN A 177 -2.45 5.43 -6.53
N SER A 178 -3.33 6.12 -5.82
CA SER A 178 -4.75 5.76 -5.73
C SER A 178 -5.49 5.82 -7.07
N LYS A 179 -5.12 6.71 -8.00
CA LYS A 179 -5.73 6.76 -9.34
C LYS A 179 -5.35 5.53 -10.16
N THR A 180 -4.08 5.14 -10.14
CA THR A 180 -3.61 3.94 -10.84
C THR A 180 -4.23 2.68 -10.25
N ILE A 181 -4.39 2.61 -8.92
CA ILE A 181 -5.12 1.52 -8.25
C ILE A 181 -6.57 1.46 -8.75
N GLU A 182 -7.27 2.59 -8.79
CA GLU A 182 -8.65 2.66 -9.28
C GLU A 182 -8.77 2.18 -10.73
N TRP A 183 -7.87 2.61 -11.62
CA TRP A 183 -7.85 2.12 -13.00
C TRP A 183 -7.59 0.61 -13.09
N ALA A 184 -6.63 0.09 -12.32
CA ALA A 184 -6.34 -1.35 -12.28
C ALA A 184 -7.55 -2.16 -11.80
N ILE A 185 -8.30 -1.67 -10.81
CA ILE A 185 -9.53 -2.30 -10.33
C ILE A 185 -10.61 -2.34 -11.42
N GLN A 186 -10.82 -1.21 -12.10
CA GLN A 186 -11.81 -1.11 -13.19
C GLN A 186 -11.50 -2.08 -14.34
N ASP A 187 -10.21 -2.29 -14.63
CA ASP A 187 -9.76 -3.24 -15.66
C ASP A 187 -9.63 -4.69 -15.13
N GLY A 188 -9.91 -4.95 -13.85
CA GLY A 188 -9.76 -6.27 -13.25
C GLY A 188 -8.31 -6.78 -13.25
N ILE A 189 -7.35 -5.89 -13.00
CA ILE A 189 -5.92 -6.17 -12.91
C ILE A 189 -5.47 -6.18 -11.45
N GLY A 190 -4.76 -7.22 -11.05
CA GLY A 190 -4.26 -7.40 -9.71
C GLY A 190 -5.34 -7.81 -8.70
N THR A 191 -4.87 -8.26 -7.55
CA THR A 191 -5.70 -8.67 -6.41
C THR A 191 -5.35 -7.90 -5.15
N TYR A 192 -4.07 -7.54 -4.98
CA TYR A 192 -3.57 -6.80 -3.83
C TYR A 192 -3.12 -5.39 -4.24
N PHE A 193 -3.28 -4.41 -3.35
CA PHE A 193 -3.01 -3.00 -3.66
C PHE A 193 -2.26 -2.31 -2.52
N TRP A 194 -1.09 -1.76 -2.82
CA TRP A 194 -0.25 -1.01 -1.90
C TRP A 194 -0.16 0.43 -2.40
N GLN A 195 -0.80 1.34 -1.69
CA GLN A 195 -0.88 2.73 -2.12
C GLN A 195 0.38 3.53 -1.77
N HIS A 196 0.89 4.32 -2.71
CA HIS A 196 1.77 5.46 -2.40
C HIS A 196 1.05 6.81 -2.58
N ASN A 197 1.66 7.89 -2.08
CA ASN A 197 1.03 9.21 -2.05
C ASN A 197 1.33 10.12 -3.24
N TRP A 198 2.35 9.81 -4.05
CA TRP A 198 2.64 10.61 -5.26
C TRP A 198 1.49 10.54 -6.28
N GLY A 199 0.69 11.61 -6.35
CA GLY A 199 -0.47 11.70 -7.26
C GLY A 199 -1.81 11.27 -6.63
N SER A 200 -1.81 10.80 -5.38
CA SER A 200 -3.02 10.39 -4.65
C SER A 200 -3.74 11.61 -4.05
N PRO A 201 -5.00 11.90 -4.40
CA PRO A 201 -5.73 13.05 -3.89
C PRO A 201 -5.82 13.06 -2.37
N GLY A 202 -5.41 14.18 -1.74
CA GLY A 202 -5.46 14.37 -0.29
C GLY A 202 -4.63 13.37 0.53
N LYS A 203 -3.78 12.55 -0.12
CA LYS A 203 -3.05 11.44 0.53
C LYS A 203 -3.97 10.45 1.28
N LEU A 204 -5.24 10.37 0.88
CA LEU A 204 -6.23 9.50 1.52
C LEU A 204 -6.09 8.06 1.00
N ALA A 205 -6.20 7.08 1.89
CA ALA A 205 -6.17 5.67 1.53
C ALA A 205 -7.34 5.30 0.61
N HIS A 206 -7.05 4.62 -0.50
CA HIS A 206 -8.05 4.04 -1.38
C HIS A 206 -8.79 2.91 -0.66
N PRO A 207 -10.13 2.78 -0.76
CA PRO A 207 -10.89 1.74 -0.04
C PRO A 207 -10.46 0.30 -0.35
N ALA A 208 -9.92 0.07 -1.55
CA ALA A 208 -9.39 -1.22 -1.98
C ALA A 208 -7.92 -1.45 -1.57
N ALA A 209 -7.20 -0.44 -1.07
CA ALA A 209 -5.83 -0.59 -0.63
C ALA A 209 -5.73 -1.56 0.54
N HIS A 210 -4.77 -2.47 0.46
CA HIS A 210 -4.40 -3.43 1.50
C HIS A 210 -3.33 -2.84 2.39
N LEU A 211 -2.42 -2.08 1.78
CA LEU A 211 -1.31 -1.37 2.41
C LEU A 211 -1.28 0.08 1.93
N HIS A 212 -0.72 0.99 2.72
CA HIS A 212 -0.55 2.40 2.34
C HIS A 212 0.75 2.97 2.89
N GLN A 213 1.66 3.36 2.02
CA GLN A 213 2.90 4.06 2.36
C GLN A 213 2.58 5.50 2.78
N VAL A 214 2.83 5.81 4.05
CA VAL A 214 2.42 7.07 4.69
C VAL A 214 3.58 8.00 4.98
N GLU A 215 4.80 7.46 5.09
CA GLU A 215 6.01 8.19 5.43
C GLU A 215 7.18 7.63 4.61
N ILE A 216 8.02 8.50 4.04
CA ILE A 216 9.10 8.12 3.11
C ILE A 216 10.40 8.79 3.54
N ASP A 217 11.43 8.01 3.86
CA ASP A 217 12.78 8.47 4.22
C ASP A 217 12.85 9.53 5.35
N GLU A 218 11.85 9.55 6.23
CA GLU A 218 11.81 10.46 7.41
C GLU A 218 12.28 9.77 8.71
N ARG A 219 12.49 8.45 8.67
CA ARG A 219 12.95 7.64 9.81
C ARG A 219 14.17 6.81 9.46
N SER A 220 14.94 6.51 10.50
CA SER A 220 15.98 5.49 10.45
C SER A 220 15.80 4.46 11.55
N VAL A 221 16.01 3.19 11.22
CA VAL A 221 16.08 2.07 12.16
C VAL A 221 17.48 1.48 12.03
N ALA A 222 18.22 1.39 13.13
CA ALA A 222 19.61 0.88 13.14
C ALA A 222 20.53 1.49 12.05
N GLY A 223 20.35 2.78 11.73
CA GLY A 223 21.14 3.48 10.72
C GLY A 223 20.70 3.26 9.27
N ILE A 224 19.62 2.51 9.03
CA ILE A 224 19.03 2.27 7.70
C ILE A 224 17.80 3.18 7.56
N GLY A 225 17.72 3.95 6.47
CA GLY A 225 16.52 4.72 6.11
C GLY A 225 15.36 3.78 5.79
N VAL A 226 14.18 4.07 6.36
CA VAL A 226 12.98 3.24 6.20
C VAL A 226 11.78 4.07 5.80
N ASP A 227 10.90 3.45 5.03
CA ASP A 227 9.57 3.95 4.73
C ASP A 227 8.54 3.24 5.63
N VAL A 228 7.49 3.95 6.03
CA VAL A 228 6.44 3.43 6.92
C VAL A 228 5.16 3.17 6.15
N ASN A 229 4.62 1.97 6.32
CA ASN A 229 3.45 1.48 5.63
C ASN A 229 2.37 1.05 6.61
N HIS A 230 1.16 1.59 6.49
CA HIS A 230 0.00 1.17 7.25
C HIS A 230 -0.62 -0.10 6.66
N ILE A 231 -1.01 -1.03 7.54
CA ILE A 231 -1.84 -2.19 7.19
C ILE A 231 -3.31 -1.78 7.26
N LEU A 232 -4.03 -1.93 6.15
CA LEU A 232 -5.44 -1.50 6.02
C LEU A 232 -6.43 -2.66 5.96
N LYS A 233 -5.98 -3.87 5.60
CA LYS A 233 -6.80 -5.08 5.54
C LYS A 233 -6.08 -6.24 6.24
N PRO A 234 -6.79 -7.19 6.88
CA PRO A 234 -6.17 -8.28 7.62
C PRO A 234 -5.41 -9.28 6.73
N GLN A 235 -5.88 -9.46 5.49
CA GLN A 235 -5.21 -10.25 4.46
C GLN A 235 -4.57 -9.27 3.49
N PHE A 236 -3.27 -9.02 3.64
CA PHE A 236 -2.53 -7.98 2.91
C PHE A 236 -1.37 -8.55 2.09
N GLY A 237 -1.31 -9.87 1.92
CA GLY A 237 -0.26 -10.53 1.13
C GLY A 237 0.96 -10.94 1.95
N GLN A 238 0.78 -11.08 3.26
CA GLN A 238 1.78 -11.71 4.12
C GLN A 238 2.04 -13.16 3.70
N TRP A 239 3.26 -13.65 3.94
CA TRP A 239 3.65 -15.02 3.59
C TRP A 239 2.90 -16.11 4.39
N ASP A 240 2.34 -15.77 5.55
CA ASP A 240 1.69 -16.67 6.52
C ASP A 240 0.44 -16.09 7.22
#